data_AF-A0A8S9ZXH0-F1
#
_entry.id   AF-A0A8S9ZXH0-F1
#
_cell.length_a   1.000
_cell.length_b   1.000
_cell.length_c   1.000
_cell.angle_alpha   90.00
_cell.angle_beta   90.00
_cell.angle_gamma   90.00
#
_symmetry.space_group_name_H-M   'P 1'
#
loop_
_entity.id
_entity.type
_entity.pdbx_description
1 polymer ?
#
loop_
_entity_poly.entity_id
_entity_poly.type
_entity_poly.pdbx_seq_one_letter_code
_entity_poly.pdbx_strand_id
1 'polypeptide(L)'
;MIFWQEVFDHNKPDVSAIVHNWYSQNDEARARDVKEQYNKDFKFLFLLVGLYLNLINYGADWRALSPRGLGKYYYCDPRNFAGTYEQKQLVIGGIATMWGEYIDGTNLEATLWPRASAVAERLWSPPNKTKSAEEAWPRLQSIVVE
;
A
#
# COMPACT_ATOMS: atom_id res chain seq x y z
N MET A 1 18.70 -0.07 6.77
CA MET A 1 17.89 1.10 7.19
C MET A 1 16.75 1.32 6.19
N ILE A 2 15.66 1.97 6.60
CA ILE A 2 14.51 2.26 5.73
C ILE A 2 14.53 3.76 5.42
N PHE A 3 14.39 4.13 4.15
CA PHE A 3 14.34 5.54 3.73
C PHE A 3 13.17 5.77 2.78
N TRP A 4 12.64 6.99 2.78
CA TRP A 4 11.69 7.44 1.76
C TRP A 4 12.32 7.49 0.36
N GLN A 5 11.49 7.37 -0.67
CA GLN A 5 11.92 7.31 -2.07
C GLN A 5 12.86 8.45 -2.48
N GLU A 6 12.68 9.65 -1.95
CA GLU A 6 13.42 10.84 -2.33
C GLU A 6 14.92 10.70 -2.09
N VAL A 7 15.31 9.89 -1.10
CA VAL A 7 16.72 9.58 -0.83
C VAL A 7 17.34 8.80 -1.98
N PHE A 8 16.57 7.96 -2.66
CA PHE A 8 17.03 7.16 -3.81
C PHE A 8 16.88 7.89 -5.13
N ASP A 9 15.96 8.84 -5.21
CA ASP A 9 15.77 9.69 -6.38
C ASP A 9 16.91 10.70 -6.52
N HIS A 10 17.39 11.24 -5.39
CA HIS A 10 18.43 12.29 -5.38
C HIS A 10 19.80 11.84 -4.88
N ASN A 11 19.95 10.62 -4.36
CA ASN A 11 21.22 10.13 -3.83
C ASN A 11 21.42 8.63 -4.12
N LYS A 12 22.61 8.10 -3.78
CA LYS A 12 22.95 6.67 -3.84
C LYS A 12 23.21 6.13 -2.44
N PRO A 13 22.17 5.77 -1.66
CA PRO A 13 22.36 5.12 -0.37
C PRO A 13 22.97 3.71 -0.54
N ASP A 14 23.39 3.11 0.58
CA ASP A 14 23.95 1.75 0.61
C ASP A 14 22.95 0.70 0.08
N VAL A 15 23.43 -0.28 -0.69
CA VAL A 15 22.66 -1.36 -1.34
C VAL A 15 21.83 -2.21 -0.38
N SER A 16 22.19 -2.21 0.91
CA SER A 16 21.42 -2.88 1.97
C SER A 16 20.16 -2.11 2.41
N ALA A 17 19.95 -0.90 1.91
CA ALA A 17 18.82 -0.05 2.27
C ALA A 17 17.50 -0.55 1.69
N ILE A 18 16.43 -0.30 2.44
CA ILE A 18 15.06 -0.57 2.04
C ILE A 18 14.44 0.75 1.57
N VAL A 19 13.94 0.75 0.34
CA VAL A 19 13.21 1.89 -0.22
C VAL A 19 11.77 1.85 0.24
N HIS A 20 11.28 2.97 0.74
CA HIS A 20 9.87 3.22 1.03
C HIS A 20 9.26 4.13 -0.04
N ASN A 21 8.70 3.52 -1.08
CA ASN A 21 8.01 4.25 -2.15
C ASN A 21 6.64 4.69 -1.66
N TRP A 22 6.34 5.98 -1.62
CA TRP A 22 5.11 6.55 -1.06
C TRP A 22 4.25 7.32 -2.03
N TYR A 23 4.82 7.69 -3.16
CA TYR A 23 4.18 8.49 -4.18
C TYR A 23 4.40 7.87 -5.55
N SER A 24 3.30 7.61 -6.25
CA SER A 24 3.30 7.29 -7.66
C SER A 24 1.99 7.77 -8.29
N GLN A 25 2.03 8.15 -9.56
CA GLN A 25 0.87 8.77 -10.18
C GLN A 25 -0.19 7.75 -10.60
N ASN A 26 0.25 6.56 -11.04
CA ASN A 26 -0.54 5.43 -11.52
C ASN A 26 0.29 4.12 -11.47
N ASP A 27 -0.31 2.99 -11.87
CA ASP A 27 0.37 1.68 -11.85
C ASP A 27 1.58 1.60 -12.79
N GLU A 28 1.57 2.35 -13.90
CA GLU A 28 2.68 2.40 -14.85
C GLU A 28 3.88 3.19 -14.29
N ALA A 29 3.61 4.33 -13.64
CA ALA A 29 4.60 5.10 -12.92
C ALA A 29 5.19 4.23 -11.81
N ARG A 30 4.36 3.50 -11.07
CA ARG A 30 4.82 2.56 -10.04
C ARG A 30 5.72 1.49 -10.63
N ALA A 31 5.35 0.90 -11.76
CA ALA A 31 6.19 -0.07 -12.46
C ALA A 31 7.53 0.54 -12.90
N ARG A 32 7.54 1.81 -13.32
CA ARG A 32 8.74 2.53 -13.70
C ARG A 32 9.64 2.81 -12.50
N ASP A 33 9.09 3.35 -11.43
CA ASP A 33 9.81 3.68 -10.19
C ASP A 33 10.54 2.43 -9.66
N VAL A 34 9.84 1.30 -9.69
CA VAL A 34 10.38 0.00 -9.26
C VAL A 34 11.47 -0.51 -10.19
N LYS A 35 11.30 -0.37 -11.51
CA LYS A 35 12.35 -0.73 -12.47
C LYS A 35 13.60 0.13 -12.32
N GLU A 36 13.44 1.43 -12.11
CA GLU A 36 14.57 2.35 -11.93
C GLU A 36 15.33 2.05 -10.64
N GLN A 37 14.62 1.73 -9.56
CA GLN A 37 15.24 1.38 -8.29
C GLN A 37 15.80 -0.06 -8.31
N TYR A 38 15.25 -0.96 -9.13
CA TYR A 38 15.79 -2.30 -9.37
C TYR A 38 17.19 -2.27 -10.00
N ASN A 39 17.42 -1.37 -10.97
CA ASN A 39 18.74 -1.19 -11.57
C ASN A 39 19.82 -0.74 -10.58
N LYS A 40 19.44 -0.45 -9.33
CA LYS A 40 20.32 -0.03 -8.24
C LYS A 40 20.47 -1.11 -7.13
N ASP A 41 19.97 -2.33 -7.35
CA ASP A 41 20.11 -3.51 -6.47
C ASP A 41 19.55 -3.35 -5.03
N PHE A 42 18.49 -2.56 -4.85
CA PHE A 42 17.88 -2.34 -3.52
C PHE A 42 16.72 -3.31 -3.22
N LYS A 43 16.46 -3.54 -1.92
CA LYS A 43 15.22 -4.20 -1.45
C LYS A 43 14.08 -3.17 -1.33
N PHE A 44 12.85 -3.56 -1.64
CA PHE A 44 11.69 -2.65 -1.64
C PHE A 44 10.70 -2.96 -0.53
N LEU A 45 10.37 -1.96 0.28
CA LEU A 45 9.16 -1.95 1.09
C LEU A 45 8.19 -0.97 0.41
N PHE A 46 7.13 -1.45 -0.20
CA PHE A 46 6.20 -0.56 -0.86
C PHE A 46 5.31 0.10 0.18
N LEU A 47 5.36 1.43 0.33
CA LEU A 47 4.11 2.09 0.69
C LEU A 47 3.26 1.96 -0.54
N LEU A 48 2.13 1.30 -0.39
CA LEU A 48 1.16 1.36 -1.45
C LEU A 48 0.65 2.80 -1.49
N VAL A 49 1.03 3.49 -2.55
CA VAL A 49 0.38 4.71 -3.02
C VAL A 49 -1.12 4.49 -2.93
N GLY A 50 -1.77 5.15 -1.98
CA GLY A 50 -3.20 4.99 -1.73
C GLY A 50 -3.58 4.28 -0.43
N LEU A 51 -2.64 3.93 0.46
CA LEU A 51 -2.95 3.51 1.85
C LEU A 51 -2.85 4.65 2.87
N TYR A 52 -3.12 5.87 2.41
CA TYR A 52 -3.28 7.04 3.26
C TYR A 52 -4.67 6.97 3.89
N LEU A 53 -4.74 6.38 5.08
CA LEU A 53 -5.98 6.28 5.83
C LEU A 53 -6.42 7.65 6.33
N ASN A 54 -5.49 8.61 6.49
CA ASN A 54 -5.80 9.97 6.94
C ASN A 54 -6.65 10.74 5.91
N LEU A 55 -6.59 10.34 4.64
CA LEU A 55 -7.41 10.90 3.57
C LEU A 55 -8.78 10.20 3.52
N ILE A 56 -9.67 10.60 4.42
CA ILE A 56 -11.02 10.05 4.52
C ILE A 56 -11.88 10.41 3.30
N ASN A 57 -12.74 9.48 2.88
CA ASN A 57 -13.73 9.71 1.83
C ASN A 57 -15.08 9.15 2.26
N TYR A 58 -16.17 9.73 1.77
CA TYR A 58 -17.51 9.26 2.10
C TYR A 58 -17.76 7.84 1.57
N GLY A 59 -18.47 7.03 2.37
CA GLY A 59 -18.84 5.65 2.04
C GLY A 59 -17.77 4.62 2.40
N ALA A 60 -17.90 3.42 1.84
CA ALA A 60 -16.98 2.29 2.06
C ALA A 60 -15.69 2.46 1.24
N ASP A 61 -14.87 3.45 1.61
CA ASP A 61 -13.64 3.83 0.91
C ASP A 61 -12.61 2.69 0.82
N TRP A 62 -12.62 1.75 1.76
CA TRP A 62 -11.74 0.58 1.78
C TRP A 62 -11.87 -0.36 0.59
N ARG A 63 -13.05 -0.38 -0.04
CA ARG A 63 -13.34 -1.12 -1.28
C ARG A 63 -13.51 -0.23 -2.51
N ALA A 64 -13.30 1.08 -2.36
CA ALA A 64 -13.49 1.99 -3.48
C ALA A 64 -12.32 1.91 -4.47
N LEU A 65 -12.58 2.33 -5.70
CA LEU A 65 -11.54 2.63 -6.68
C LEU A 65 -11.23 4.12 -6.57
N SER A 66 -9.96 4.48 -6.64
CA SER A 66 -9.53 5.86 -6.77
C SER A 66 -10.08 6.45 -8.08
N PRO A 67 -10.25 7.79 -8.18
CA PRO A 67 -10.62 8.45 -9.44
C PRO A 67 -9.65 8.17 -10.60
N ARG A 68 -8.43 7.69 -10.30
CA ARG A 68 -7.42 7.31 -11.29
C ARG A 68 -7.48 5.83 -11.68
N GLY A 69 -8.55 5.11 -11.31
CA GLY A 69 -8.74 3.69 -11.60
C GLY A 69 -7.90 2.74 -10.74
N LEU A 70 -7.05 3.25 -9.85
CA LEU A 70 -6.30 2.42 -8.90
C LEU A 70 -7.24 1.90 -7.83
N GLY A 71 -7.19 0.61 -7.52
CA GLY A 71 -7.82 0.07 -6.33
C GLY A 71 -7.35 0.76 -5.06
N LYS A 72 -8.27 1.24 -4.19
CA LYS A 72 -7.90 1.67 -2.83
C LYS A 72 -7.52 0.44 -1.98
N TYR A 73 -7.39 0.67 -0.67
CA TYR A 73 -6.92 -0.24 0.37
C TYR A 73 -6.99 -1.74 0.04
N TYR A 74 -8.19 -2.27 -0.20
CA TYR A 74 -8.34 -3.70 -0.47
C TYR A 74 -7.83 -4.15 -1.84
N TYR A 75 -8.03 -3.37 -2.91
CA TYR A 75 -7.67 -3.73 -4.28
C TYR A 75 -6.21 -3.39 -4.66
N CYS A 76 -5.49 -2.74 -3.76
CA CYS A 76 -4.12 -2.32 -4.00
C CYS A 76 -3.13 -3.48 -3.81
N ASP A 77 -2.65 -4.10 -4.90
CA ASP A 77 -1.62 -5.15 -4.85
C ASP A 77 -0.23 -4.56 -5.13
N PRO A 78 0.74 -4.66 -4.18
CA PRO A 78 2.08 -4.09 -4.33
C PRO A 78 2.93 -4.82 -5.38
N ARG A 79 2.56 -6.05 -5.75
CA ARG A 79 3.25 -6.86 -6.77
C ARG A 79 2.59 -6.78 -8.15
N ASN A 80 1.48 -6.03 -8.26
CA ASN A 80 0.76 -5.83 -9.52
C ASN A 80 1.39 -4.71 -10.36
N PHE A 81 2.64 -4.91 -10.77
CA PHE A 81 3.33 -4.05 -11.73
C PHE A 81 3.99 -4.89 -12.83
N ALA A 82 4.32 -4.25 -13.95
CA ALA A 82 5.03 -4.88 -15.05
C ALA A 82 6.51 -5.08 -14.69
N GLY A 83 6.91 -6.31 -14.36
CA GLY A 83 8.28 -6.67 -13.99
C GLY A 83 8.50 -8.18 -13.99
N THR A 84 9.77 -8.62 -13.90
CA THR A 84 10.15 -10.04 -13.82
C THR A 84 9.73 -10.65 -12.49
N TYR A 85 9.82 -11.98 -12.38
CA TYR A 85 9.55 -12.68 -11.14
C TYR A 85 10.48 -12.20 -10.02
N GLU A 86 11.77 -12.05 -10.33
CA GLU A 86 12.82 -11.61 -9.41
C GLU A 86 12.55 -10.19 -8.91
N GLN A 87 12.14 -9.29 -9.81
CA GLN A 87 11.74 -7.92 -9.45
C GLN A 87 10.57 -7.90 -8.46
N LYS A 88 9.58 -8.78 -8.64
CA LYS A 88 8.44 -8.90 -7.73
C LYS A 88 8.81 -9.51 -6.38
N GLN A 89 9.86 -10.32 -6.30
CA GLN A 89 10.36 -10.89 -5.03
C GLN A 89 11.05 -9.85 -4.14
N LEU A 90 11.53 -8.74 -4.71
CA LEU A 90 12.12 -7.65 -3.92
C LEU A 90 11.08 -6.84 -3.14
N VAL A 91 9.79 -7.02 -3.44
CA VAL A 91 8.67 -6.45 -2.69
C VAL A 91 8.44 -7.24 -1.40
N ILE A 92 8.90 -6.69 -0.28
CA ILE A 92 8.84 -7.37 1.02
C ILE A 92 7.52 -7.14 1.78
N GLY A 93 6.71 -6.17 1.38
CA GLY A 93 5.42 -5.87 2.01
C GLY A 93 4.95 -4.44 1.78
N GLY A 94 4.11 -3.94 2.70
CA GLY A 94 3.71 -2.55 2.75
C GLY A 94 3.11 -2.10 4.09
N ILE A 95 2.72 -0.83 4.17
CA ILE A 95 2.27 -0.17 5.40
C ILE A 95 0.97 0.60 5.13
N ALA A 96 0.01 0.52 6.05
CA ALA A 96 -1.12 1.46 6.12
C ALA A 96 -0.68 2.70 6.90
N THR A 97 -0.83 3.90 6.33
CA THR A 97 -0.31 5.13 6.94
C THR A 97 -1.42 6.02 7.47
N MET A 98 -1.20 6.53 8.67
CA MET A 98 -2.07 7.46 9.37
C MET A 98 -1.24 8.68 9.77
N TRP A 99 -1.22 9.70 8.90
CA TRP A 99 -0.59 10.96 9.24
C TRP A 99 -1.47 11.77 10.21
N GLY A 100 -0.82 12.49 11.12
CA GLY A 100 -1.43 13.11 12.28
C GLY A 100 -1.99 14.52 12.07
N GLU A 101 -2.08 15.04 10.84
CA GLU A 101 -2.53 16.44 10.63
C GLU A 101 -3.97 16.66 11.10
N TYR A 102 -4.81 15.62 11.00
CA TYR A 102 -6.22 15.64 11.39
C TYR A 102 -6.59 14.52 12.37
N ILE A 103 -5.59 13.75 12.82
CA ILE A 103 -5.79 12.54 13.61
C ILE A 103 -5.13 12.70 14.97
N ASP A 104 -5.89 12.45 16.03
CA ASP A 104 -5.42 12.46 17.41
C ASP A 104 -6.11 11.35 18.22
N GLY A 105 -5.88 11.32 19.54
CA GLY A 105 -6.46 10.30 20.42
C GLY A 105 -7.99 10.29 20.46
N THR A 106 -8.67 11.33 19.98
CA THR A 106 -10.14 11.40 19.98
C THR A 106 -10.76 10.66 18.79
N ASN A 107 -10.03 10.49 17.69
CA ASN A 107 -10.56 9.94 16.45
C ASN A 107 -9.72 8.83 15.82
N LEU A 108 -8.54 8.51 16.35
CA LEU A 108 -7.62 7.51 15.79
C LEU A 108 -8.30 6.16 15.57
N GLU A 109 -8.89 5.56 16.61
CA GLU A 109 -9.42 4.19 16.55
C GLU A 109 -10.56 4.05 15.52
N ALA A 110 -11.55 4.95 15.59
CA ALA A 110 -12.71 4.94 14.69
C ALA A 110 -12.33 5.27 13.24
N THR A 111 -11.25 6.04 13.06
CA THR A 111 -10.75 6.36 11.72
C THR A 111 -9.91 5.20 11.19
N LEU A 112 -9.10 4.55 12.01
CA LEU A 112 -8.18 3.49 11.60
C LEU A 112 -8.92 2.19 11.28
N TRP A 113 -9.80 1.74 12.17
CA TRP A 113 -10.50 0.47 12.07
C TRP A 113 -11.95 0.64 11.58
N PRO A 114 -12.45 -0.27 10.73
CA PRO A 114 -11.82 -1.49 10.19
C PRO A 114 -11.01 -1.26 8.90
N ARG A 115 -10.77 0.00 8.48
CA ARG A 115 -10.15 0.30 7.18
C ARG A 115 -8.74 -0.27 7.05
N ALA A 116 -7.95 -0.25 8.12
CA ALA A 116 -6.64 -0.87 8.17
C ALA A 116 -6.69 -2.41 8.04
N SER A 117 -7.78 -3.07 8.42
CA SER A 117 -7.94 -4.52 8.27
C SER A 117 -7.99 -4.94 6.80
N ALA A 118 -8.53 -4.09 5.91
CA ALA A 118 -8.51 -4.35 4.47
C ALA A 118 -7.07 -4.40 3.92
N VAL A 119 -6.18 -3.55 4.43
CA VAL A 119 -4.76 -3.58 4.11
C VAL A 119 -4.10 -4.83 4.67
N ALA A 120 -4.41 -5.18 5.93
CA ALA A 120 -3.86 -6.36 6.57
C ALA A 120 -4.19 -7.65 5.79
N GLU A 121 -5.46 -7.84 5.38
CA GLU A 121 -5.85 -8.99 4.58
C GLU A 121 -5.11 -9.02 3.23
N ARG A 122 -4.92 -7.88 2.58
CA ARG A 122 -4.18 -7.79 1.32
C ARG A 122 -2.70 -8.17 1.46
N LEU A 123 -2.05 -7.76 2.54
CA LEU A 123 -0.61 -8.02 2.75
C LEU A 123 -0.34 -9.44 3.27
N TRP A 124 -1.29 -10.03 4.00
CA TRP A 124 -1.14 -11.35 4.59
C TRP A 124 -1.66 -12.47 3.70
N SER A 125 -2.85 -12.30 3.12
CA SER A 125 -3.55 -13.39 2.43
C SER A 125 -3.02 -13.59 1.00
N PRO A 126 -3.12 -14.84 0.48
CA PRO A 126 -2.72 -15.13 -0.90
C PRO A 126 -3.39 -14.20 -1.93
N PRO A 127 -2.67 -13.69 -2.95
CA PRO A 127 -3.23 -12.77 -3.94
C PRO A 127 -4.45 -13.31 -4.71
N ASN A 128 -4.55 -14.63 -4.85
CA ASN A 128 -5.69 -15.29 -5.49
C ASN A 128 -6.97 -15.29 -4.63
N LYS A 129 -6.85 -15.09 -3.32
CA LYS A 129 -7.97 -15.05 -2.36
C LYS A 129 -8.48 -13.64 -2.08
N THR A 130 -7.75 -12.62 -2.52
CA THR A 130 -8.03 -11.21 -2.21
C THR A 130 -8.48 -10.43 -3.44
N LYS A 131 -9.06 -11.08 -4.46
CA LYS A 131 -9.41 -10.40 -5.73
C LYS A 131 -10.71 -9.59 -5.71
N SER A 132 -11.61 -9.88 -4.78
CA SER A 132 -12.96 -9.27 -4.71
C SER A 132 -13.20 -8.69 -3.33
N ALA A 133 -13.51 -7.40 -3.25
CA ALA A 133 -13.91 -6.77 -1.99
C ALA A 133 -15.30 -7.25 -1.54
N GLU A 134 -16.15 -7.68 -2.46
CA GLU A 134 -17.50 -8.16 -2.11
C GLU A 134 -17.45 -9.54 -1.48
N GLU A 135 -16.48 -10.36 -1.86
CA GLU A 135 -16.17 -11.60 -1.14
C GLU A 135 -15.55 -11.33 0.23
N ALA A 136 -14.85 -10.21 0.40
CA ALA A 136 -14.24 -9.80 1.67
C ALA A 136 -15.26 -9.22 2.65
N TRP A 137 -16.31 -8.58 2.14
CA TRP A 137 -17.26 -7.82 2.94
C TRP A 137 -17.87 -8.61 4.11
N PRO A 138 -18.38 -9.85 3.93
CA PRO A 138 -18.93 -10.61 5.05
C PRO A 138 -17.89 -10.90 6.15
N ARG A 139 -16.63 -11.16 5.78
CA ARG A 139 -15.54 -11.43 6.72
C ARG A 139 -15.08 -10.16 7.45
N LEU A 140 -15.05 -9.04 6.74
CA LEU A 140 -14.69 -7.76 7.34
C LEU A 140 -15.77 -7.28 8.31
N GLN A 141 -17.05 -7.46 7.96
CA GLN A 141 -18.17 -7.13 8.83
C GLN A 141 -18.14 -7.94 10.12
N SER A 142 -17.84 -9.24 10.07
CA SER A 142 -17.84 -10.08 11.28
C SER A 142 -16.82 -9.63 12.34
N ILE A 143 -15.77 -8.89 11.95
CA ILE A 143 -14.73 -8.40 12.89
C ILE A 143 -15.20 -7.14 13.66
N VAL A 144 -16.24 -6.45 13.18
CA VAL A 144 -16.71 -5.16 13.76
C VAL A 144 -17.88 -5.36 14.74
N VAL A 145 -18.49 -6.54 14.77
CA VAL A 145 -19.72 -6.83 15.54
C VAL A 145 -19.44 -7.67 16.81
N GLU A 146 -18.17 -7.81 17.21
CA GLU A 146 -17.78 -8.34 18.53
C GLU A 146 -17.45 -7.20 19.50
#